data_AF-I6QFT8-F1
#
_entry.id   AF-I6QFT8-F1
#
_cell.length_a   1.000
_cell.length_b   1.000
_cell.length_c   1.000
_cell.angle_alpha   90.00
_cell.angle_beta   90.00
_cell.angle_gamma   90.00
#
_symmetry.space_group_name_H-M   'P 1'
#
loop_
_entity.id
_entity.type
_entity.pdbx_description
1 polymer ?
#
loop_
_entity_poly.entity_id
_entity_poly.type
_entity_poly.pdbx_seq_one_letter_code
_entity_poly.pdbx_strand_id
1 'polypeptide(L)'
;PVATCVSRDDSPTQTYQLASIGQVRITCPGGTTLANRGAEQADNGPTAEVYSEANAGKNVALNTLLVGGTYVRADANDNLTVSQLPTKAVTVLFLCNRQPGPGVGCWIAVQVAAQPPL
;
A
#
# COMPACT_ATOMS: atom_id res chain seq x y z
N PRO A 1 13.07 -2.27 -2.33
CA PRO A 1 12.40 -1.73 -3.54
C PRO A 1 11.64 -0.46 -3.17
N VAL A 2 11.45 0.48 -4.10
CA VAL A 2 10.66 1.71 -3.87
C VAL A 2 9.48 1.70 -4.84
N ALA A 3 8.28 1.77 -4.29
CA ALA A 3 7.04 1.94 -5.02
C ALA A 3 6.63 3.42 -4.94
N THR A 4 6.53 4.09 -6.09
CA THR A 4 6.31 5.53 -6.12
C THR A 4 5.36 5.95 -7.23
N CYS A 5 4.69 7.07 -6.99
CA CYS A 5 3.89 7.73 -8.01
C CYS A 5 4.75 8.62 -8.89
N VAL A 6 4.65 8.43 -10.21
CA VAL A 6 5.39 9.22 -11.22
C VAL A 6 4.77 10.59 -11.47
N SER A 7 3.51 10.80 -11.08
CA SER A 7 2.79 12.06 -11.26
C SER A 7 1.96 12.42 -10.02
N ARG A 8 1.58 13.71 -9.92
CA ARG A 8 0.78 14.25 -8.80
C ARG A 8 -0.73 14.21 -9.06
N ASP A 9 -1.14 13.82 -10.26
CA ASP A 9 -2.53 13.89 -10.74
C ASP A 9 -3.09 12.49 -10.97
N ASP A 10 -4.36 12.43 -11.41
CA ASP A 10 -5.01 11.19 -11.82
C ASP A 10 -4.18 10.54 -12.93
N SER A 11 -3.45 9.52 -12.55
CA SER A 11 -2.52 8.82 -13.40
C SER A 11 -2.76 7.34 -13.27
N PRO A 12 -2.44 6.55 -14.32
CA PRO A 12 -2.61 5.10 -14.25
C PRO A 12 -1.97 4.54 -12.99
N THR A 13 -2.65 3.58 -12.35
CA THR A 13 -2.16 2.90 -11.16
C THR A 13 -0.76 2.35 -11.40
N GLN A 14 0.21 2.80 -10.59
CA GLN A 14 1.59 2.34 -10.66
C GLN A 14 1.71 0.99 -9.98
N THR A 15 2.07 -0.05 -10.74
CA THR A 15 2.09 -1.43 -10.25
C THR A 15 3.50 -1.90 -9.96
N TYR A 16 3.70 -2.47 -8.77
CA TYR A 16 4.97 -3.00 -8.29
C TYR A 16 4.82 -4.44 -7.86
N GLN A 17 5.64 -5.33 -8.42
CA GLN A 17 5.65 -6.74 -8.07
C GLN A 17 6.62 -6.99 -6.92
N LEU A 18 6.15 -7.73 -5.91
CA LEU A 18 6.96 -8.25 -4.83
C LEU A 18 6.90 -9.79 -4.88
N ALA A 19 7.91 -10.38 -5.51
CA ALA A 19 7.99 -11.83 -5.74
C ALA A 19 8.55 -12.62 -4.54
N SER A 20 9.08 -11.93 -3.53
CA SER A 20 9.72 -12.56 -2.36
C SER A 20 9.41 -11.77 -1.08
N ILE A 21 9.62 -12.42 0.06
CA ILE A 21 9.68 -11.78 1.38
C ILE A 21 10.64 -10.59 1.33
N GLY A 22 10.31 -9.51 2.03
CA GLY A 22 11.13 -8.30 2.06
C GLY A 22 10.35 -7.04 2.37
N GLN A 23 10.99 -5.89 2.14
CA GLN A 23 10.40 -4.57 2.39
C GLN A 23 10.28 -3.77 1.09
N VAL A 24 9.12 -3.13 0.92
CA VAL A 24 8.86 -2.12 -0.11
C VAL A 24 8.63 -0.79 0.59
N ARG A 25 9.37 0.24 0.16
CA ARG A 25 9.16 1.62 0.57
C ARG A 25 8.10 2.26 -0.33
N ILE A 26 7.10 2.89 0.25
CA ILE A 26 6.03 3.60 -0.45
C ILE A 26 6.32 5.10 -0.38
N THR A 27 6.40 5.74 -1.54
CA THR A 27 6.79 7.16 -1.63
C THR A 27 5.83 7.93 -2.52
N CYS A 28 5.27 9.02 -1.99
CA CYS A 28 4.47 9.97 -2.77
C CYS A 28 5.34 11.13 -3.30
N PRO A 29 5.06 11.64 -4.51
CA PRO A 29 5.75 12.80 -5.05
C PRO A 29 5.44 14.05 -4.22
N GLY A 30 6.38 15.00 -4.19
CA GLY A 30 6.24 16.22 -3.40
C GLY A 30 4.93 16.97 -3.63
N GLY A 31 4.31 17.46 -2.56
CA GLY A 31 2.99 18.10 -2.61
C GLY A 31 1.80 17.14 -2.59
N THR A 32 2.05 15.83 -2.49
CA THR A 32 1.04 14.81 -2.18
C THR A 32 1.43 14.04 -0.92
N THR A 33 0.46 13.46 -0.25
CA THR A 33 0.65 12.65 0.96
C THR A 33 -0.11 11.33 0.83
N LEU A 34 0.32 10.31 1.56
CA LEU A 34 -0.42 9.05 1.64
C LEU A 34 -1.78 9.29 2.31
N ALA A 35 -2.83 8.93 1.57
CA ALA A 35 -4.22 9.19 1.90
C ALA A 35 -4.95 7.95 2.43
N ASN A 36 -4.27 6.80 2.52
CA ASN A 36 -4.71 5.54 3.14
C ASN A 36 -4.86 5.65 4.67
N ARG A 37 -5.36 6.78 5.16
CA ARG A 37 -5.59 7.05 6.57
C ARG A 37 -6.97 6.49 6.94
N GLY A 38 -6.95 5.32 7.57
CA GLY A 38 -8.02 4.89 8.45
C GLY A 38 -8.12 5.78 9.69
N ALA A 39 -8.76 5.29 10.76
CA ALA A 39 -8.65 5.93 12.08
C ALA A 39 -7.18 5.99 12.54
N GLU A 40 -6.78 6.97 13.37
CA GLU A 40 -5.38 7.13 13.85
C GLU A 40 -4.78 5.86 14.48
N GLN A 41 -5.61 5.00 15.07
CA GLN A 41 -5.18 3.72 15.65
C GLN A 41 -4.82 2.64 14.60
N ALA A 42 -5.15 2.87 13.33
CA ALA A 42 -4.88 2.00 12.19
C ALA A 42 -3.76 2.52 11.28
N ASP A 43 -2.90 3.41 11.78
CA ASP A 43 -1.79 4.00 11.01
C ASP A 43 -0.57 3.07 10.88
N ASN A 44 -0.45 2.03 11.73
CA ASN A 44 0.74 1.18 11.82
C ASN A 44 0.42 -0.27 12.20
N GLY A 45 1.36 -1.16 11.92
CA GLY A 45 1.32 -2.56 12.31
C GLY A 45 0.61 -3.46 11.29
N PRO A 46 0.32 -4.72 11.67
CA PRO A 46 -0.40 -5.67 10.82
C PRO A 46 -1.88 -5.34 10.67
N THR A 47 -2.45 -4.51 11.56
CA THR A 47 -3.85 -4.07 11.49
C THR A 47 -4.01 -2.71 10.82
N ALA A 48 -2.93 -2.17 10.23
CA ALA A 48 -2.99 -0.89 9.54
C ALA A 48 -4.02 -0.94 8.40
N GLU A 49 -4.74 0.14 8.19
CA GLU A 49 -5.76 0.20 7.15
C GLU A 49 -5.14 0.53 5.78
N VAL A 50 -5.45 -0.30 4.80
CA VAL A 50 -4.98 -0.18 3.41
C VAL A 50 -6.17 -0.30 2.46
N TYR A 51 -6.02 0.17 1.23
CA TYR A 51 -7.05 -0.05 0.22
C TYR A 51 -6.94 -1.45 -0.37
N SER A 52 -8.07 -2.15 -0.47
CA SER A 52 -8.17 -3.42 -1.20
C SER A 52 -8.52 -3.23 -2.68
N GLU A 53 -9.13 -2.10 -3.02
CA GLU A 53 -9.63 -1.79 -4.36
C GLU A 53 -9.38 -0.31 -4.68
N ALA A 54 -8.97 -0.02 -5.92
CA ALA A 54 -8.75 1.34 -6.37
C ALA A 54 -10.10 2.03 -6.57
N ASN A 55 -10.17 3.33 -6.30
CA ASN A 55 -11.36 4.17 -6.55
C ASN A 55 -12.64 3.82 -5.77
N ALA A 56 -12.66 2.72 -5.00
CA ALA A 56 -13.81 2.28 -4.21
C ALA A 56 -13.85 2.89 -2.80
N GLY A 57 -12.74 3.47 -2.32
CA GLY A 57 -12.65 4.12 -1.02
C GLY A 57 -12.82 3.17 0.18
N LYS A 58 -12.71 1.86 -0.02
CA LYS A 58 -12.87 0.87 1.04
C LYS A 58 -11.52 0.49 1.65
N ASN A 59 -11.29 0.97 2.87
CA ASN A 59 -10.18 0.53 3.69
C ASN A 59 -10.48 -0.85 4.30
N VAL A 60 -9.45 -1.70 4.38
CA VAL A 60 -9.45 -2.98 5.09
C VAL A 60 -8.19 -3.08 5.94
N ALA A 61 -8.26 -3.84 7.04
CA ALA A 61 -7.07 -4.12 7.84
C ALA A 61 -6.06 -4.97 7.04
N LEU A 62 -4.79 -4.59 7.03
CA LEU A 62 -3.75 -5.21 6.21
C LEU A 62 -3.66 -6.73 6.42
N ASN A 63 -3.72 -7.21 7.65
CA ASN A 63 -3.66 -8.64 7.98
C ASN A 63 -4.81 -9.47 7.40
N THR A 64 -5.95 -8.85 7.07
CA THR A 64 -7.07 -9.54 6.40
C THR A 64 -6.76 -9.82 4.92
N LEU A 65 -5.88 -9.02 4.33
CA LEU A 65 -5.46 -9.11 2.94
C LEU A 65 -4.11 -9.82 2.79
N LEU A 66 -3.16 -9.50 3.66
CA LEU A 66 -1.78 -9.97 3.65
C LEU A 66 -1.35 -10.34 5.07
N VAL A 67 -1.52 -11.60 5.43
CA VAL A 67 -1.27 -12.14 6.79
C VAL A 67 0.16 -11.86 7.27
N GLY A 68 1.15 -11.96 6.39
CA GLY A 68 2.56 -11.64 6.67
C GLY A 68 2.93 -10.16 6.50
N GLY A 69 1.94 -9.28 6.34
CA GLY A 69 2.13 -7.87 6.07
C GLY A 69 2.26 -7.05 7.35
N THR A 70 3.18 -6.10 7.37
CA THR A 70 3.25 -5.08 8.42
C THR A 70 3.54 -3.74 7.76
N TYR A 71 2.72 -2.75 8.09
CA TYR A 71 2.89 -1.39 7.61
C TYR A 71 3.50 -0.51 8.69
N VAL A 72 4.46 0.33 8.32
CA VAL A 72 5.05 1.33 9.22
C VAL A 72 5.04 2.67 8.52
N ARG A 73 4.33 3.62 9.12
CA ARG A 73 4.36 5.02 8.75
C ARG A 73 5.70 5.63 9.12
N ALA A 74 6.32 6.34 8.18
CA ALA A 74 7.47 7.17 8.47
C ALA A 74 7.38 8.45 7.64
N ASP A 75 7.64 9.60 8.27
CA ASP A 75 7.32 10.96 7.80
C ASP A 75 7.30 11.15 6.28
N ALA A 76 8.39 10.79 5.58
CA ALA A 76 8.52 10.96 4.15
C ALA A 76 8.31 9.67 3.32
N ASN A 77 8.35 8.50 3.95
CA ASN A 77 8.47 7.21 3.27
C ASN A 77 7.93 6.06 4.12
N ASP A 78 6.67 5.70 3.90
CA ASP A 78 6.07 4.57 4.60
C ASP A 78 6.65 3.25 4.10
N ASN A 79 6.64 2.22 4.94
CA ASN A 79 7.23 0.91 4.60
C ASN A 79 6.19 -0.19 4.75
N LEU A 80 6.03 -0.99 3.71
CA LEU A 80 5.33 -2.28 3.75
C LEU A 80 6.37 -3.39 3.84
N THR A 81 6.35 -4.14 4.94
CA THR A 81 7.18 -5.32 5.13
C THR A 81 6.34 -6.56 4.97
N VAL A 82 6.85 -7.55 4.22
CA VAL A 82 6.23 -8.85 4.00
C VAL A 82 7.16 -9.90 4.59
N SER A 83 6.78 -10.48 5.72
CA SER A 83 7.51 -11.54 6.41
C SER A 83 7.09 -12.95 5.96
N GLN A 84 5.90 -13.06 5.36
CA GLN A 84 5.36 -14.30 4.83
C GLN A 84 4.58 -14.01 3.55
N LEU A 85 4.84 -14.79 2.49
CA LEU A 85 4.07 -14.71 1.25
C LEU A 85 2.65 -15.28 1.45
N PRO A 86 1.62 -14.65 0.86
CA PRO A 86 0.25 -15.13 0.94
C PRO A 86 0.03 -16.45 0.17
N THR A 87 -1.05 -17.17 0.48
CA THR A 87 -1.42 -18.42 -0.22
C THR A 87 -1.88 -18.19 -1.67
N LYS A 88 -2.42 -17.01 -1.96
CA LYS A 88 -2.81 -16.53 -3.29
C LYS A 88 -2.17 -15.16 -3.50
N ALA A 89 -1.92 -14.79 -4.76
CA ALA A 89 -1.41 -13.45 -5.03
C ALA A 89 -2.41 -12.39 -4.54
N VAL A 90 -1.92 -11.35 -3.88
CA VAL A 90 -2.75 -10.27 -3.34
C VAL A 90 -2.22 -8.92 -3.80
N THR A 91 -3.11 -7.94 -3.91
CA THR A 91 -2.74 -6.57 -4.27
C THR A 91 -3.10 -5.65 -3.12
N VAL A 92 -2.10 -4.96 -2.56
CA VAL A 92 -2.29 -3.90 -1.56
C VAL A 92 -2.21 -2.56 -2.27
N LEU A 93 -3.19 -1.69 -2.05
CA LEU A 93 -3.26 -0.38 -2.71
C LEU A 93 -3.00 0.77 -1.74
N PHE A 94 -2.27 1.77 -2.25
CA PHE A 94 -1.97 3.02 -1.57
C PHE A 94 -2.37 4.18 -2.47
N LEU A 95 -2.80 5.30 -1.88
CA LEU A 95 -3.23 6.49 -2.62
C LEU A 95 -2.36 7.68 -2.23
N CYS A 96 -1.69 8.27 -3.21
CA CYS A 96 -1.02 9.57 -3.08
C CYS A 96 -1.99 10.68 -3.51
N ASN A 97 -2.41 11.51 -2.56
CA ASN A 97 -3.37 12.59 -2.79
C ASN A 97 -2.84 13.93 -2.23
N ARG A 98 -3.25 15.04 -2.84
CA ARG A 98 -2.93 16.40 -2.35
C ARG A 98 -3.63 16.71 -1.03
N GLN A 99 -4.79 16.12 -0.80
CA GLN A 99 -5.56 16.25 0.45
C GLN A 99 -5.70 14.90 1.14
N PRO A 100 -5.67 14.83 2.48
CA PRO A 100 -5.98 13.61 3.21
C PRO A 100 -7.41 13.13 2.92
N GLY A 101 -7.62 11.82 2.83
CA GLY A 101 -8.93 11.20 2.63
C GLY A 101 -9.14 10.60 1.22
N PRO A 102 -10.30 9.97 0.99
CA PRO A 102 -10.62 9.36 -0.30
C PRO A 102 -10.69 10.42 -1.39
N GLY A 103 -10.22 10.09 -2.60
CA GLY A 103 -10.26 11.06 -3.70
C GLY A 103 -9.52 10.60 -4.93
N VAL A 104 -9.37 11.54 -5.87
CA VAL A 104 -8.64 11.37 -7.13
C VAL A 104 -7.18 11.71 -6.89
N GLY A 105 -6.31 10.75 -7.16
CA GLY A 105 -4.87 10.89 -6.99
C GLY A 105 -4.14 9.73 -7.64
N CYS A 106 -2.83 9.67 -7.46
CA CYS A 106 -2.06 8.57 -8.02
C CYS A 106 -2.12 7.34 -7.10
N TRP A 107 -2.56 6.22 -7.68
CA TRP A 107 -2.63 4.94 -6.99
C TRP A 107 -1.35 4.13 -7.16
N ILE A 108 -0.92 3.46 -6.10
CA ILE A 108 0.20 2.52 -6.09
C ILE A 108 -0.35 1.14 -5.73
N ALA A 109 -0.22 0.18 -6.65
CA ALA A 109 -0.56 -1.23 -6.43
C ALA A 109 0.70 -2.04 -6.14
N VAL A 110 0.81 -2.56 -4.92
CA VAL A 110 1.85 -3.54 -4.56
C VAL A 110 1.25 -4.94 -4.69
N GLN A 111 1.65 -5.65 -5.74
CA GLN A 111 1.24 -7.02 -6.00
C GLN A 111 2.22 -7.97 -5.35
N VAL A 112 1.77 -8.68 -4.32
CA VAL A 112 2.58 -9.68 -3.59
C VAL A 112 2.29 -11.05 -4.17
N ALA A 113 3.33 -11.73 -4.64
CA ALA A 113 3.21 -13.06 -5.21
C ALA A 113 2.73 -14.08 -4.18
N ALA A 114 2.08 -15.15 -4.65
CA ALA A 114 1.77 -16.29 -3.80
C ALA A 114 3.06 -17.01 -3.36
N GLN A 115 3.00 -17.68 -2.21
CA GLN A 115 4.04 -18.61 -1.81
C GLN A 115 4.23 -19.70 -2.88
N PRO A 116 5.47 -20.15 -3.13
CA PRO A 116 5.72 -21.28 -4.02
C PRO A 116 4.95 -22.53 -3.56
N PRO A 117 4.52 -23.40 -4.49
CA PRO A 117 4.05 -24.73 -4.13
C PRO A 117 5.14 -25.46 -3.33
N LEU A 118 4.72 -26.21 -2.31
CA LEU A 118 5.58 -27.09 -1.53
C LEU A 118 6.08 -28.27 -2.38
#